data_AF-A0A6M8F0U5-F1
#
_entry.id   AF-A0A6M8F0U5-F1
#
_cell.length_a   1.000
_cell.length_b   1.000
_cell.length_c   1.000
_cell.angle_alpha   90.00
_cell.angle_beta   90.00
_cell.angle_gamma   90.00
#
_symmetry.space_group_name_H-M   'P 1'
#
loop_
_entity.id
_entity.type
_entity.pdbx_description
1 polymer ?
#
loop_
_entity_poly.entity_id
_entity_poly.type
_entity_poly.pdbx_seq_one_letter_code
_entity_poly.pdbx_strand_id
1 'polypeptide(L)'
;MIDKIKEYYKLIKVKKIDDYLIKVGILGVIIGIVFSISIVNQIFVWPILIGVCIKLYDFTEKIEHNIIPYDFNRLLPPPNKNEEEKLK
;
A
#
# COMPACT_ATOMS: atom_id res chain seq x y z
N MET A 1 15.83 -16.28 0.33
CA MET A 1 14.49 -16.52 -0.28
C MET A 1 13.64 -15.24 -0.22
N ILE A 2 13.58 -14.59 0.94
CA ILE A 2 12.92 -13.28 1.17
C ILE A 2 13.52 -12.17 0.30
N ASP A 3 14.84 -12.13 0.11
CA ASP A 3 15.47 -11.09 -0.72
C ASP A 3 15.06 -11.17 -2.19
N LYS A 4 14.92 -12.38 -2.74
CA LYS A 4 14.38 -12.57 -4.10
C LYS A 4 12.94 -12.06 -4.21
N ILE A 5 12.11 -12.29 -3.18
CA ILE A 5 10.73 -11.81 -3.14
C ILE A 5 10.70 -10.27 -3.13
N LYS A 6 11.56 -9.62 -2.35
CA LYS A 6 11.72 -8.16 -2.37
C LYS A 6 12.15 -7.65 -3.75
N GLU A 7 13.06 -8.34 -4.40
CA GLU A 7 13.55 -7.96 -5.74
C GLU A 7 12.45 -8.07 -6.79
N TYR A 8 11.69 -9.16 -6.80
CA TYR A 8 10.50 -9.31 -7.66
C TYR A 8 9.45 -8.25 -7.38
N TYR A 9 9.19 -7.93 -6.12
CA TYR A 9 8.27 -6.86 -5.75
C TYR A 9 8.73 -5.49 -6.28
N LYS A 10 10.03 -5.20 -6.16
CA LYS A 10 10.64 -3.99 -6.69
C LYS A 10 10.52 -3.91 -8.21
N LEU A 11 10.69 -5.03 -8.91
CA LEU A 11 10.51 -5.11 -10.37
C LEU A 11 9.05 -4.90 -10.79
N ILE A 12 8.10 -5.48 -10.05
CA ILE A 12 6.66 -5.29 -10.27
C ILE A 12 6.27 -3.82 -10.09
N LYS A 13 6.81 -3.16 -9.06
CA LYS A 13 6.64 -1.74 -8.76
C LYS A 13 7.22 -0.83 -9.84
N VAL A 14 8.45 -1.11 -10.32
CA VAL A 14 9.09 -0.34 -11.41
C VAL A 14 8.29 -0.43 -12.71
N LYS A 15 7.73 -1.61 -12.99
CA LYS A 15 7.00 -1.87 -14.24
C LYS A 15 5.55 -1.36 -14.22
N LYS A 16 5.10 -0.76 -13.10
CA LYS A 16 3.76 -0.19 -12.91
C LYS A 16 2.63 -1.16 -13.29
N ILE A 17 2.79 -2.43 -12.92
CA ILE A 17 1.83 -3.50 -13.28
C ILE A 17 0.46 -3.21 -12.67
N ASP A 18 0.40 -2.53 -11.53
CA ASP A 18 -0.82 -2.03 -10.90
C ASP A 18 -1.63 -1.14 -11.84
N ASP A 19 -0.98 -0.18 -12.51
CA ASP A 19 -1.62 0.79 -13.38
C ASP A 19 -2.13 0.13 -14.67
N TYR A 20 -1.41 -0.88 -15.18
CA TYR A 20 -1.88 -1.72 -16.30
C TYR A 20 -3.05 -2.62 -15.91
N LEU A 21 -3.02 -3.25 -14.73
CA LEU A 21 -4.14 -4.07 -14.23
C LEU A 21 -5.42 -3.26 -14.11
N ILE A 22 -5.32 -2.05 -13.55
CA ILE A 22 -6.46 -1.14 -13.39
C ILE A 22 -6.99 -0.72 -14.76
N LYS A 23 -6.12 -0.32 -15.70
CA LYS A 23 -6.54 0.09 -17.06
C LYS A 23 -7.23 -1.04 -17.83
N VAL A 24 -6.67 -2.24 -17.80
CA VAL A 24 -7.25 -3.41 -18.48
C VAL A 24 -8.59 -3.81 -17.83
N GLY A 25 -8.67 -3.74 -16.50
CA GLY A 25 -9.90 -3.95 -15.76
C GLY A 25 -11.00 -2.95 -16.15
N ILE A 26 -10.69 -1.66 -16.15
CA ILE A 26 -11.63 -0.60 -16.57
C ILE A 26 -12.08 -0.81 -18.02
N LEU A 27 -11.16 -1.13 -18.93
CA LEU A 27 -11.48 -1.39 -20.32
C LEU A 27 -12.47 -2.56 -20.47
N GLY A 28 -12.24 -3.65 -19.73
CA GLY A 28 -13.12 -4.81 -19.76
C GLY A 28 -14.50 -4.56 -19.15
N VAL A 29 -14.60 -3.72 -18.11
CA VAL A 29 -15.90 -3.27 -17.58
C VAL A 29 -16.65 -2.41 -18.61
N ILE A 30 -15.96 -1.50 -19.32
CA ILE A 30 -16.59 -0.71 -20.39
C ILE A 30 -17.13 -1.63 -21.49
N ILE A 31 -16.35 -2.62 -21.92
CA ILE A 31 -16.79 -3.61 -22.91
C ILE A 31 -17.99 -4.42 -22.38
N GLY A 32 -17.95 -4.88 -21.13
CA GLY A 32 -19.05 -5.63 -20.52
C GLY A 32 -20.36 -4.83 -20.44
N ILE A 33 -20.28 -3.52 -20.20
CA ILE A 33 -21.42 -2.60 -20.24
C ILE A 33 -21.95 -2.45 -21.68
N VAL A 34 -21.07 -2.17 -22.65
CA VAL A 34 -21.46 -1.96 -24.06
C VAL A 34 -22.16 -3.20 -24.65
N PHE A 35 -21.66 -4.38 -24.36
CA PHE A 35 -22.24 -5.64 -24.84
C PHE A 35 -23.34 -6.21 -23.93
N SER A 36 -23.66 -5.53 -22.81
CA SER A 36 -24.65 -5.99 -21.81
C SER A 36 -24.39 -7.42 -21.28
N ILE A 37 -23.12 -7.84 -21.23
CA ILE A 37 -22.73 -9.17 -20.77
C ILE A 37 -22.36 -9.08 -19.28
N SER A 38 -23.33 -9.40 -18.42
CA SER A 38 -23.17 -9.32 -16.94
C SER A 38 -21.99 -10.14 -16.42
N ILE A 39 -21.67 -11.26 -17.05
CA ILE A 39 -20.53 -12.13 -16.70
C ILE A 39 -19.18 -11.43 -16.91
N VAL A 40 -19.07 -10.62 -17.96
CA VAL A 40 -17.84 -9.87 -18.26
C VAL A 40 -17.60 -8.84 -17.16
N ASN A 41 -18.64 -8.09 -16.75
CA ASN A 41 -18.50 -7.14 -15.65
C ASN A 41 -18.08 -7.82 -14.33
N GLN A 42 -18.63 -8.99 -14.00
CA GLN A 42 -18.24 -9.71 -12.78
C GLN A 42 -16.78 -10.17 -12.80
N ILE A 43 -16.27 -10.58 -13.96
CA ILE A 43 -14.88 -11.05 -14.10
C ILE A 43 -13.90 -9.86 -14.08
N PHE A 44 -14.21 -8.78 -14.79
CA PHE A 44 -13.29 -7.65 -14.94
C PHE A 44 -13.18 -6.72 -13.72
N VAL A 45 -14.06 -6.88 -12.73
CA VAL A 45 -13.90 -6.24 -11.42
C VAL A 45 -12.69 -6.79 -10.65
N TRP A 46 -12.34 -8.07 -10.84
CA TRP A 46 -11.22 -8.70 -10.11
C TRP A 46 -9.85 -8.09 -10.42
N PRO A 47 -9.47 -7.86 -11.69
CA PRO A 47 -8.25 -7.12 -12.02
C PRO A 47 -8.19 -5.71 -11.40
N ILE A 48 -9.34 -5.01 -11.36
CA ILE A 48 -9.41 -3.68 -10.74
C ILE A 48 -9.14 -3.79 -9.24
N LEU A 49 -9.80 -4.74 -8.56
CA LEU A 49 -9.63 -4.98 -7.13
C LEU A 49 -8.16 -5.29 -6.79
N ILE A 50 -7.55 -6.21 -7.54
CA ILE A 50 -6.14 -6.60 -7.32
C ILE A 50 -5.20 -5.42 -7.55
N GLY A 51 -5.41 -4.65 -8.63
CA GLY A 51 -4.61 -3.46 -8.92
C GLY A 51 -4.72 -2.40 -7.82
N VAL A 52 -5.93 -2.16 -7.31
CA VAL A 52 -6.16 -1.22 -6.19
C VAL A 52 -5.51 -1.71 -4.90
N CYS A 53 -5.60 -3.01 -4.58
CA CYS A 53 -4.94 -3.59 -3.40
C CYS A 53 -3.42 -3.40 -3.43
N ILE A 54 -2.78 -3.64 -4.59
CA ILE A 54 -1.33 -3.42 -4.76
C ILE A 54 -1.00 -1.94 -4.55
N LYS A 55 -1.80 -1.04 -5.11
CA LYS A 55 -1.60 0.41 -4.98
C LYS A 55 -1.76 0.91 -3.55
N LEU A 56 -2.71 0.36 -2.80
CA LEU A 56 -2.91 0.64 -1.38
C LEU A 56 -1.75 0.12 -0.53
N TYR A 57 -1.21 -1.06 -0.85
CA TYR A 57 -0.02 -1.57 -0.19
C TYR A 57 1.18 -0.65 -0.44
N ASP A 58 1.42 -0.26 -1.69
CA ASP A 58 2.50 0.67 -2.05
C ASP A 58 2.37 2.03 -1.36
N PHE A 59 1.13 2.52 -1.20
CA PHE A 59 0.84 3.73 -0.45
C PHE A 59 1.16 3.56 1.05
N THR A 60 0.81 2.41 1.62
CA THR A 60 1.06 2.09 3.03
C THR A 60 2.56 1.97 3.31
N GLU A 61 3.32 1.26 2.46
CA GLU A 61 4.78 1.16 2.55
C GLU A 61 5.44 2.55 2.46
N LYS A 62 4.94 3.41 1.56
CA LYS A 62 5.45 4.78 1.42
C LYS A 62 5.13 5.64 2.64
N ILE A 63 3.98 5.43 3.28
CA ILE A 63 3.62 6.09 4.54
C ILE A 63 4.54 5.61 5.65
N GLU A 64 4.70 4.30 5.83
CA GLU A 64 5.55 3.72 6.88
C GLU A 64 7.00 4.24 6.77
N HIS A 65 7.54 4.33 5.56
CA HIS A 65 8.88 4.87 5.34
C HIS A 65 8.97 6.41 5.54
N ASN A 66 7.86 7.14 5.45
CA ASN A 66 7.81 8.60 5.69
C ASN A 66 7.35 8.98 7.09
N ILE A 67 6.78 8.06 7.87
CA ILE A 67 6.52 8.28 9.29
C ILE A 67 7.88 8.28 9.97
N ILE A 68 8.42 9.49 10.15
CA ILE A 68 9.49 9.75 11.11
C ILE A 68 9.01 9.14 12.43
N PRO A 69 9.78 8.24 13.07
CA PRO A 69 9.38 7.72 14.37
C PRO A 69 9.20 8.93 15.28
N TYR A 70 7.97 9.12 15.76
CA TYR A 70 7.66 10.21 16.65
C TYR A 70 8.60 10.09 17.85
N ASP A 71 9.50 11.05 18.00
CA ASP A 71 10.40 11.10 19.14
C ASP A 71 9.58 11.54 20.35
N PHE A 72 8.95 10.58 21.01
CA PHE A 72 8.17 10.80 22.22
C PHE A 72 9.01 11.50 23.30
N ASN A 73 10.35 11.39 23.27
CA ASN A 73 11.23 12.09 24.20
C ASN A 73 11.30 13.61 23.95
N ARG A 74 10.90 14.08 22.77
CA ARG A 74 10.74 15.52 22.47
C ARG A 74 9.37 16.07 22.89
N LEU A 75 8.37 15.19 23.00
CA LEU A 75 7.01 15.54 23.42
C LEU A 75 6.85 15.45 24.94
N LEU A 76 7.59 14.54 25.58
CA LEU A 76 7.60 14.42 27.02
C LEU A 76 8.59 15.43 27.60
N PRO A 77 8.18 16.22 28.61
CA PRO A 77 9.15 17.03 29.34
C PRO A 77 10.23 16.11 29.93
N PRO A 78 11.49 16.56 29.97
CA PRO A 78 12.56 15.77 30.56
C PRO A 78 12.21 15.37 32.00
N PRO A 79 12.59 14.16 32.45
CA PRO A 79 12.25 13.68 33.78
C PRO A 79 12.72 14.67 34.84
N ASN A 80 11.87 14.93 35.82
CA ASN A 80 12.14 15.87 36.88
C ASN A 80 13.23 15.27 37.77
N LYS A 81 14.38 15.95 37.93
CA LYS A 81 15.55 15.42 38.68
C LYS A 81 15.23 14.95 40.10
N ASN A 82 14.17 15.50 40.69
CA ASN A 82 13.71 15.15 42.03
C ASN A 82 13.03 13.76 42.12
N GLU A 83 12.60 13.19 40.99
CA GLU A 83 12.02 11.84 40.94
C GLU A 83 13.09 10.77 40.71
N GLU A 84 14.16 11.09 39.98
CA GLU A 84 15.32 10.21 39.79
C GLU A 84 16.08 9.95 41.10
N GLU A 85 16.09 10.91 42.02
CA GLU A 85 16.73 10.78 43.33
C GLU A 85 15.90 9.95 44.33
N LYS A 86 14.59 9.77 44.09
CA LYS A 86 13.71 8.91 44.90
C LYS A 86 13.68 7.44 44.46
N LEU A 87 14.25 7.15 43.28
CA LEU A 87 14.31 5.80 42.69
C LEU A 87 15.68 5.12 42.88
N LYS A 88 16.65 5.80 43.50
CA LYS A 88 17.92 5.23 43.98
C LYS A 88 17.82 4.87 45.46
#